data_AF-A0A2R4JWF7-F1
#
_entry.id   AF-A0A2R4JWF7-F1
#
_cell.length_a   1.000
_cell.length_b   1.000
_cell.length_c   1.000
_cell.angle_alpha   90.00
_cell.angle_beta   90.00
_cell.angle_gamma   90.00
#
_symmetry.space_group_name_H-M   'P 1'
#
loop_
_entity.id
_entity.type
_entity.pdbx_description
1 polymer ?
#
loop_
_entity_poly.entity_id
_entity_poly.type
_entity_poly.pdbx_seq_one_letter_code
_entity_poly.pdbx_strand_id
1 'polypeptide(L)'
;MDGSHRRAGTLLGTVGAALVVAGPVMLWRGRSGRKEITTELAAQKIAFPERGLPADLAAYAGRRVETGPEAHAYAEFIRGNLAKATGGRTYAEITTELHAAGGDDEKLSQLRQTAFMGQSLRASLMSAYQAWHLTTLVTGLGAAFTGLGGALVATAGALTSRSSNPT
;
A
#
# COMPACT_ATOMS: atom_id res chain seq x y z
N MET A 1 3.66 -15.06 -48.85
CA MET A 1 2.90 -14.75 -47.61
C MET A 1 3.79 -14.00 -46.62
N ASP A 2 4.72 -13.17 -47.11
CA ASP A 2 5.90 -12.73 -46.34
C ASP A 2 5.74 -11.35 -45.67
N GLY A 3 4.72 -10.59 -46.06
CA GLY A 3 4.45 -9.25 -45.51
C GLY A 3 3.82 -9.26 -44.12
N SER A 4 3.02 -10.29 -43.80
CA SER A 4 2.35 -10.43 -42.50
C SER A 4 3.36 -10.75 -41.38
N HIS A 5 4.34 -11.60 -41.64
CA HIS A 5 5.36 -11.99 -40.66
C HIS A 5 6.30 -10.84 -40.29
N ARG A 6 6.71 -10.00 -41.26
CA ARG A 6 7.51 -8.79 -40.95
C ARG A 6 6.72 -7.77 -40.13
N ARG A 7 5.46 -7.51 -40.49
CA ARG A 7 4.59 -6.60 -39.73
C ARG A 7 4.36 -7.11 -38.31
N ALA A 8 4.13 -8.41 -38.13
CA ALA A 8 3.99 -9.02 -36.82
C ALA A 8 5.26 -8.88 -35.97
N GLY A 9 6.45 -9.11 -36.55
CA GLY A 9 7.73 -8.91 -35.87
C GLY A 9 7.95 -7.47 -35.42
N THR A 10 7.66 -6.48 -36.28
CA THR A 10 7.79 -5.06 -35.92
C THR A 10 6.83 -4.66 -34.80
N LEU A 11 5.56 -5.11 -34.84
CA LEU A 11 4.57 -4.81 -33.80
C LEU A 11 4.95 -5.44 -32.45
N LEU A 12 5.43 -6.70 -32.45
CA LEU A 12 5.92 -7.36 -31.23
C LEU A 12 7.14 -6.63 -30.65
N GLY A 13 8.06 -6.20 -31.52
CA GLY A 13 9.24 -5.45 -31.12
C GLY A 13 8.92 -4.09 -30.50
N THR A 14 7.98 -3.33 -31.07
CA THR A 14 7.58 -2.02 -30.53
C THR A 14 6.87 -2.14 -29.19
N VAL A 15 5.92 -3.08 -29.06
CA VAL A 15 5.24 -3.34 -27.78
C VAL A 15 6.23 -3.84 -26.74
N GLY A 16 7.12 -4.76 -27.12
CA GLY A 16 8.17 -5.26 -26.25
C GLY A 16 9.07 -4.14 -25.74
N ALA A 17 9.55 -3.28 -26.64
CA ALA A 17 10.39 -2.14 -26.28
C ALA A 17 9.68 -1.16 -25.33
N ALA A 18 8.40 -0.87 -25.58
CA ALA A 18 7.60 -0.02 -24.69
C ALA A 18 7.50 -0.62 -23.28
N LEU A 19 7.27 -1.93 -23.16
CA LEU A 19 7.19 -2.63 -21.88
C LEU A 19 8.54 -2.70 -21.15
N VAL A 20 9.65 -2.87 -21.89
CA VAL A 20 11.02 -2.81 -21.33
C VAL A 20 11.34 -1.45 -20.74
N VAL A 21 10.78 -0.36 -21.28
CA VAL A 21 10.93 0.99 -20.69
C VAL A 21 9.96 1.20 -19.53
N ALA A 22 8.70 0.80 -19.68
CA ALA A 22 7.68 0.99 -18.65
C ALA A 22 8.00 0.23 -17.36
N GLY A 23 8.44 -1.02 -17.46
CA GLY A 23 8.71 -1.89 -16.30
C GLY A 23 9.72 -1.29 -15.29
N PRO A 24 10.94 -0.91 -15.72
CA PRO A 24 11.93 -0.27 -14.84
C PRO A 24 11.47 1.07 -14.26
N VAL A 25 10.72 1.86 -15.02
CA VAL A 25 10.13 3.11 -14.50
C VAL A 25 9.16 2.81 -13.36
N MET A 26 8.30 1.80 -13.52
CA MET A 26 7.38 1.37 -12.46
C MET A 26 8.13 0.82 -11.24
N LEU A 27 9.18 0.01 -11.44
CA LEU A 27 10.05 -0.47 -10.35
C LEU A 27 10.67 0.69 -9.56
N TRP A 28 11.19 1.69 -10.27
CA TRP A 28 11.75 2.88 -9.65
C TRP A 28 10.70 3.67 -8.87
N ARG A 29 9.51 3.92 -9.46
CA ARG A 29 8.40 4.61 -8.79
C ARG A 29 7.91 3.86 -7.56
N GLY A 30 7.76 2.53 -7.64
CA GLY A 30 7.35 1.69 -6.51
C GLY A 30 8.36 1.75 -5.36
N ARG A 31 9.66 1.68 -5.67
CA ARG A 31 10.74 1.79 -4.66
C ARG A 31 10.82 3.19 -4.04
N SER A 32 10.66 4.23 -4.84
CA SER A 32 10.65 5.62 -4.34
C SER A 32 9.46 5.87 -3.42
N GLY A 33 8.24 5.46 -3.82
CA GLY A 33 7.06 5.57 -2.97
C GLY A 33 7.19 4.80 -1.66
N ARG A 34 7.85 3.62 -1.67
CA ARG A 34 8.11 2.86 -0.44
C ARG A 34 9.02 3.62 0.54
N LYS A 35 10.05 4.29 0.02
CA LYS A 35 10.95 5.11 0.83
C LYS A 35 10.20 6.29 1.43
N GLU A 36 9.37 6.96 0.65
CA GLU A 36 8.56 8.10 1.10
C GLU A 36 7.63 7.70 2.24
N ILE A 37 6.88 6.60 2.11
CA ILE A 37 6.03 6.06 3.18
C ILE A 37 6.85 5.78 4.45
N THR A 38 8.04 5.18 4.29
CA THR A 38 8.91 4.86 5.44
C THR A 38 9.40 6.13 6.14
N THR A 39 9.80 7.14 5.37
CA THR A 39 10.22 8.44 5.88
C THR A 39 9.10 9.14 6.64
N GLU A 40 7.89 9.20 6.07
CA GLU A 40 6.74 9.84 6.69
C GLU A 40 6.34 9.14 7.99
N LEU A 41 6.29 7.80 8.00
CA LEU A 41 6.00 7.03 9.20
C LEU A 41 7.07 7.21 10.28
N ALA A 42 8.35 7.14 9.91
CA ALA A 42 9.45 7.35 10.85
C ALA A 42 9.47 8.76 11.45
N ALA A 43 9.05 9.78 10.68
CA ALA A 43 8.95 11.16 11.13
C ALA A 43 7.89 11.35 12.23
N GLN A 44 6.84 10.51 12.27
CA GLN A 44 5.82 10.55 13.33
C GLN A 44 6.36 10.08 14.69
N LYS A 45 7.52 9.39 14.72
CA LYS A 45 8.15 8.85 15.95
C LYS A 45 7.20 8.01 16.82
N ILE A 46 6.26 7.32 16.18
CA ILE A 46 5.32 6.42 16.86
C ILE A 46 6.04 5.11 17.17
N ALA A 47 5.88 4.62 18.40
CA ALA A 47 6.44 3.35 18.84
C ALA A 47 5.41 2.56 19.64
N PHE A 48 5.47 1.24 19.52
CA PHE A 48 4.68 0.34 20.36
C PHE A 48 5.18 0.38 21.81
N PRO A 49 4.28 0.28 22.79
CA PRO A 49 4.69 0.20 24.20
C PRO A 49 5.44 -1.10 24.47
N GLU A 50 6.36 -1.07 25.43
CA GLU A 50 7.16 -2.24 25.88
C GLU A 50 6.30 -3.32 26.55
N ARG A 51 5.17 -2.94 27.13
CA ARG A 51 4.25 -3.83 27.87
C ARG A 51 2.80 -3.46 27.60
N GLY A 52 1.89 -4.39 27.90
CA GLY A 52 0.46 -4.16 27.72
C GLY A 52 -0.03 -4.33 26.28
N LEU A 53 0.82 -4.88 25.40
CA LEU A 53 0.42 -5.33 24.08
C LEU A 53 -0.37 -6.64 24.20
N PRO A 54 -1.41 -6.84 23.38
CA PRO A 54 -2.02 -8.14 23.24
C PRO A 54 -1.05 -9.14 22.57
N ALA A 55 -1.29 -10.45 22.78
CA ALA A 55 -0.34 -11.51 22.47
C ALA A 55 0.06 -11.57 20.97
N ASP A 56 -0.88 -11.23 20.09
CA ASP A 56 -0.70 -11.12 18.64
C ASP A 56 0.27 -10.01 18.23
N LEU A 57 0.40 -8.96 19.07
CA LEU A 57 1.28 -7.82 18.83
C LEU A 57 2.57 -7.86 19.65
N ALA A 58 2.81 -8.90 20.45
CA ALA A 58 3.98 -9.00 21.32
C ALA A 58 5.32 -8.88 20.57
N ALA A 59 5.37 -9.36 19.32
CA ALA A 59 6.54 -9.24 18.44
C ALA A 59 6.88 -7.79 18.04
N TYR A 60 5.97 -6.84 18.31
CA TYR A 60 6.15 -5.42 18.04
C TYR A 60 6.56 -4.61 19.28
N ALA A 61 6.71 -5.22 20.46
CA ALA A 61 7.11 -4.51 21.68
C ALA A 61 8.37 -3.67 21.48
N GLY A 62 8.30 -2.38 21.84
CA GLY A 62 9.39 -1.41 21.71
C GLY A 62 9.74 -1.01 20.26
N ARG A 63 9.11 -1.61 19.25
CA ARG A 63 9.41 -1.31 17.84
C ARG A 63 8.78 0.01 17.42
N ARG A 64 9.47 0.71 16.51
CA ARG A 64 8.96 1.90 15.85
C ARG A 64 8.02 1.51 14.71
N VAL A 65 7.06 2.38 14.42
CA VAL A 65 6.12 2.22 13.30
C VAL A 65 6.72 2.91 12.09
N GLU A 66 7.42 2.15 11.24
CA GLU A 66 8.17 2.72 10.10
C GLU A 66 7.75 2.10 8.77
N THR A 67 7.08 0.95 8.79
CA THR A 67 6.61 0.26 7.59
C THR A 67 5.09 0.15 7.54
N GLY A 68 4.53 -0.08 6.35
CA GLY A 68 3.09 -0.32 6.20
C GLY A 68 2.55 -1.44 7.10
N PRO A 69 3.18 -2.63 7.17
CA PRO A 69 2.75 -3.69 8.08
C PRO A 69 2.78 -3.30 9.56
N GLU A 70 3.78 -2.54 10.00
CA GLU A 70 3.83 -2.01 11.37
C GLU A 70 2.72 -0.98 11.61
N ALA A 71 2.42 -0.12 10.62
CA ALA A 71 1.33 0.83 10.69
C ALA A 71 -0.03 0.13 10.83
N HIS A 72 -0.24 -0.97 10.11
CA HIS A 72 -1.42 -1.83 10.25
C HIS A 72 -1.51 -2.44 11.65
N ALA A 73 -0.41 -3.03 12.15
CA ALA A 73 -0.36 -3.59 13.50
C ALA A 73 -0.67 -2.53 14.58
N TYR A 74 -0.15 -1.31 14.43
CA TYR A 74 -0.41 -0.22 15.36
C TYR A 74 -1.86 0.30 15.25
N ALA A 75 -2.43 0.32 14.05
CA ALA A 75 -3.84 0.63 13.83
C ALA A 75 -4.76 -0.38 14.54
N GLU A 76 -4.41 -1.67 14.53
CA GLU A 76 -5.13 -2.70 15.29
C GLU A 76 -4.99 -2.53 16.81
N PHE A 77 -3.80 -2.17 17.30
CA PHE A 77 -3.60 -1.79 18.70
C PHE A 77 -4.52 -0.62 19.12
N ILE A 78 -4.59 0.44 18.30
CA ILE A 78 -5.50 1.57 18.53
C ILE A 78 -6.95 1.10 18.58
N ARG A 79 -7.40 0.23 17.67
CA ARG A 79 -8.78 -0.27 17.67
C ARG A 79 -9.13 -1.00 18.97
N GLY A 80 -8.23 -1.87 19.45
CA GLY A 80 -8.45 -2.58 20.70
C GLY A 80 -8.56 -1.62 21.90
N ASN A 81 -7.66 -0.65 22.00
CA ASN A 81 -7.69 0.33 23.08
C ASN A 81 -8.88 1.28 23.00
N LEU A 82 -9.25 1.70 21.78
CA LEU A 82 -10.38 2.56 21.57
C LEU A 82 -11.69 1.85 21.92
N ALA A 83 -11.86 0.59 21.51
CA ALA A 83 -13.02 -0.21 21.89
C ALA A 83 -13.13 -0.37 23.42
N LYS A 84 -12.01 -0.55 24.13
CA LYS A 84 -12.01 -0.55 25.60
C LYS A 84 -12.39 0.81 26.18
N ALA A 85 -11.87 1.90 25.64
CA ALA A 85 -12.14 3.26 26.12
C ALA A 85 -13.60 3.69 25.87
N THR A 86 -14.18 3.32 24.72
CA THR A 86 -15.55 3.69 24.36
C THR A 86 -16.59 2.67 24.82
N GLY A 87 -16.18 1.52 25.35
CA GLY A 87 -17.08 0.40 25.65
C GLY A 87 -17.66 -0.24 24.38
N GLY A 88 -16.92 -0.21 23.28
CA GLY A 88 -17.32 -0.74 21.97
C GLY A 88 -18.16 0.21 21.12
N ARG A 89 -18.61 1.33 21.69
CA ARG A 89 -19.41 2.34 20.96
C ARG A 89 -18.57 3.08 19.92
N THR A 90 -19.19 3.34 18.79
CA THR A 90 -18.69 4.15 17.68
C THR A 90 -18.90 5.64 17.95
N TYR A 91 -18.19 6.48 17.18
CA TYR A 91 -18.39 7.94 17.22
C TYR A 91 -19.87 8.33 16.99
N ALA A 92 -20.55 7.65 16.07
CA ALA A 92 -21.95 7.93 15.74
C ALA A 92 -22.87 7.61 16.92
N GLU A 93 -22.70 6.45 17.56
CA GLU A 93 -23.49 6.04 18.72
C GLU A 93 -23.29 6.99 19.90
N ILE A 94 -22.04 7.37 20.21
CA ILE A 94 -21.75 8.35 21.28
C ILE A 94 -22.36 9.71 20.96
N THR A 95 -22.36 10.11 19.68
CA THR A 95 -22.98 11.38 19.26
C THR A 95 -24.49 11.34 19.45
N THR A 96 -25.15 10.23 19.12
CA THR A 96 -26.58 10.03 19.37
C THR A 96 -26.90 10.06 20.87
N GLU A 97 -26.09 9.42 21.71
CA GLU A 97 -26.25 9.45 23.18
C GLU A 97 -26.09 10.87 23.74
N LEU A 98 -25.08 11.61 23.29
CA LEU A 98 -24.86 13.00 23.71
C LEU A 98 -26.06 13.89 23.36
N HIS A 99 -26.61 13.74 22.16
CA HIS A 99 -27.81 14.47 21.76
C HIS A 99 -29.04 14.06 22.58
N ALA A 100 -29.21 12.78 22.88
CA ALA A 100 -30.30 12.30 23.73
C ALA A 100 -30.19 12.82 25.17
N ALA A 101 -28.97 13.06 25.67
CA ALA A 101 -28.69 13.64 26.99
C ALA A 101 -28.83 15.18 27.04
N GLY A 102 -29.26 15.83 25.96
CA GLY A 102 -29.44 17.28 25.91
C GLY A 102 -28.19 18.08 25.47
N GLY A 103 -27.10 17.40 25.11
CA GLY A 103 -25.90 18.04 24.54
C GLY A 103 -24.86 18.55 25.53
N ASP A 104 -25.18 18.58 26.83
CA ASP A 104 -24.33 19.18 27.88
C ASP A 104 -23.56 18.14 28.72
N ASP A 105 -23.58 16.86 28.32
CA ASP A 105 -22.80 15.83 29.00
C ASP A 105 -21.31 15.92 28.60
N GLU A 106 -20.53 16.53 29.49
CA GLU A 106 -19.09 16.72 29.35
C GLU A 106 -18.33 15.38 29.13
N LYS A 107 -18.77 14.29 29.78
CA LYS A 107 -18.10 12.98 29.63
C LYS A 107 -18.35 12.40 28.25
N LEU A 108 -19.59 12.47 27.75
CA LEU A 108 -19.93 12.02 26.40
C LEU A 108 -19.26 12.89 25.33
N SER A 109 -19.13 14.20 25.58
CA SER A 109 -18.38 15.11 24.69
C SER A 109 -16.91 14.74 24.58
N GLN A 110 -16.22 14.51 25.71
CA GLN A 110 -14.82 14.08 25.75
C GLN A 110 -14.63 12.68 25.14
N LEU A 111 -15.58 11.77 25.38
CA LEU A 111 -15.54 10.43 24.81
C LEU A 111 -15.70 10.46 23.28
N ARG A 112 -16.61 11.30 22.77
CA ARG A 112 -16.80 11.54 21.34
C ARG A 112 -15.53 12.09 20.69
N GLN A 113 -14.86 13.05 21.34
CA GLN A 113 -13.59 13.59 20.87
C GLN A 113 -12.49 12.52 20.82
N THR A 114 -12.40 11.69 21.87
CA THR A 114 -11.45 10.57 21.94
C THR A 114 -11.72 9.55 20.83
N ALA A 115 -12.98 9.18 20.62
CA ALA A 115 -13.39 8.29 19.53
C ALA A 115 -13.01 8.85 18.16
N PHE A 116 -13.28 10.13 17.92
CA PHE A 116 -12.93 10.79 16.67
C PHE A 116 -11.42 10.80 16.43
N MET A 117 -10.63 11.22 17.42
CA MET A 117 -9.17 11.29 17.31
C MET A 117 -8.57 9.90 17.07
N GLY A 118 -9.00 8.90 17.84
CA GLY A 118 -8.54 7.52 17.70
C GLY A 118 -8.88 6.91 16.34
N GLN A 119 -10.12 7.10 15.86
CA GLN A 119 -10.52 6.63 14.54
C GLN A 119 -9.77 7.35 13.42
N SER A 120 -9.53 8.66 13.55
CA SER A 120 -8.80 9.45 12.55
C SER A 120 -7.34 9.00 12.43
N LEU A 121 -6.66 8.80 13.57
CA LEU A 121 -5.29 8.26 13.60
C LEU A 121 -5.22 6.84 13.05
N ARG A 122 -6.18 5.97 13.40
CA ARG A 122 -6.28 4.62 12.85
C ARG A 122 -6.45 4.67 11.32
N ALA A 123 -7.31 5.56 10.82
CA ALA A 123 -7.56 5.71 9.39
C ALA A 123 -6.31 6.16 8.64
N SER A 124 -5.53 7.13 9.16
CA SER A 124 -4.30 7.57 8.51
C SER A 124 -3.24 6.47 8.43
N LEU A 125 -3.08 5.67 9.49
CA LEU A 125 -2.20 4.50 9.50
C LEU A 125 -2.65 3.41 8.51
N MET A 126 -3.95 3.16 8.42
CA MET A 126 -4.51 2.24 7.42
C MET A 126 -4.30 2.74 5.99
N SER A 127 -4.37 4.06 5.76
CA SER A 127 -4.03 4.65 4.47
C SER A 127 -2.55 4.44 4.13
N ALA A 128 -1.64 4.59 5.09
CA ALA A 128 -0.22 4.29 4.89
C ALA A 128 0.02 2.81 4.55
N TYR A 129 -0.70 1.89 5.22
CA TYR A 129 -0.66 0.46 4.89
C TYR A 129 -1.19 0.15 3.47
N GLN A 130 -2.30 0.77 3.07
CA GLN A 130 -2.84 0.62 1.72
C GLN A 130 -1.87 1.16 0.67
N ALA A 131 -1.29 2.34 0.89
CA ALA A 131 -0.26 2.92 0.04
C ALA A 131 0.96 1.98 -0.08
N TRP A 132 1.38 1.36 1.02
CA TRP A 132 2.46 0.36 1.00
C TRP A 132 2.12 -0.82 0.10
N HIS A 133 0.90 -1.34 0.17
CA HIS A 133 0.45 -2.42 -0.69
C HIS A 133 0.44 -2.01 -2.17
N LEU A 134 -0.04 -0.80 -2.47
CA LEU A 134 0.01 -0.23 -3.83
C LEU A 134 1.44 -0.17 -4.37
N THR A 135 2.44 0.25 -3.58
CA THR A 135 3.85 0.23 -4.03
C THR A 135 4.33 -1.18 -4.37
N THR A 136 3.84 -2.19 -3.64
CA THR A 136 4.17 -3.61 -3.89
C THR A 136 3.60 -4.06 -5.22
N LEU A 137 2.33 -3.73 -5.49
CA LEU A 137 1.67 -4.04 -6.77
C LEU A 137 2.37 -3.36 -7.94
N VAL A 138 2.68 -2.06 -7.83
CA VAL A 138 3.40 -1.30 -8.87
C VAL A 138 4.77 -1.91 -9.14
N THR A 139 5.50 -2.32 -8.09
CA THR A 139 6.80 -2.98 -8.23
C THR A 139 6.65 -4.35 -8.90
N GLY A 140 5.68 -5.17 -8.48
CA GLY A 140 5.42 -6.48 -9.07
C GLY A 140 5.05 -6.39 -10.56
N LEU A 141 4.17 -5.44 -10.91
CA LEU A 141 3.77 -5.21 -12.29
C LEU A 141 4.93 -4.66 -13.13
N GLY A 142 5.77 -3.81 -12.55
CA GLY A 142 7.01 -3.35 -13.18
C GLY A 142 7.94 -4.51 -13.54
N ALA A 143 8.17 -5.45 -12.62
CA ALA A 143 8.97 -6.64 -12.87
C ALA A 143 8.36 -7.52 -13.98
N ALA A 144 7.04 -7.73 -13.95
CA ALA A 144 6.33 -8.49 -14.96
C ALA A 144 6.46 -7.85 -16.36
N PHE A 145 6.32 -6.52 -16.45
CA PHE A 145 6.45 -5.78 -17.70
C PHE A 145 7.88 -5.80 -18.25
N THR A 146 8.89 -5.69 -17.37
CA THR A 146 10.29 -5.86 -17.79
C THR A 146 10.52 -7.26 -18.36
N GLY A 147 10.04 -8.31 -17.69
CA GLY A 147 10.18 -9.70 -18.16
C GLY A 147 9.46 -9.97 -19.48
N LEU A 148 8.17 -9.60 -19.55
CA LEU A 148 7.35 -9.76 -20.75
C LEU A 148 7.89 -8.94 -21.93
N GLY A 149 8.27 -7.69 -21.68
CA GLY A 149 8.87 -6.82 -22.68
C GLY A 149 10.15 -7.42 -23.26
N GLY A 150 11.04 -7.91 -22.39
CA GLY A 150 12.27 -8.58 -22.81
C GLY A 150 12.02 -9.81 -23.68
N ALA A 151 11.05 -10.65 -23.29
CA ALA A 151 10.66 -11.82 -24.07
C ALA A 151 10.08 -11.45 -25.45
N LEU A 152 9.27 -10.39 -25.53
CA LEU A 152 8.71 -9.90 -26.80
C LEU A 152 9.78 -9.33 -27.73
N VAL A 153 10.74 -8.57 -27.20
CA VAL A 153 11.87 -8.06 -28.00
C VAL A 153 12.73 -9.22 -28.52
N ALA A 154 13.01 -10.23 -27.69
CA ALA A 154 13.79 -11.40 -28.09
C ALA A 154 13.09 -12.21 -29.19
N THR A 155 11.77 -12.43 -29.06
CA THR A 155 10.99 -13.16 -30.06
C THR A 155 10.85 -12.38 -31.38
N ALA A 156 10.70 -11.05 -31.34
CA ALA A 156 10.72 -10.21 -32.53
C ALA A 156 12.06 -10.29 -33.28
N GLY A 157 13.19 -10.32 -32.56
CA GLY A 157 14.52 -10.51 -33.15
C GLY A 157 14.69 -11.88 -33.82
N ALA A 158 14.18 -12.95 -33.19
CA ALA A 158 14.21 -14.29 -33.76
C ALA A 158 13.34 -14.44 -35.02
N LEU A 159 12.17 -13.78 -35.08
CA LEU A 159 11.29 -13.81 -36.26
C LEU A 159 11.89 -13.03 -37.43
N THR A 160 12.53 -11.90 -37.15
CA THR A 160 13.17 -11.06 -38.18
C THR A 160 14.35 -11.80 -38.81
N SER A 161 15.23 -12.39 -38.00
CA SER A 161 16.40 -13.14 -38.49
C SER A 161 16.04 -14.35 -39.36
N ARG A 162 14.95 -15.06 -39.06
CA ARG A 162 14.46 -16.18 -39.87
C ARG A 162 13.94 -15.74 -41.25
N SER A 163 13.34 -14.55 -41.35
CA SER A 163 12.83 -14.01 -42.62
C SER A 163 13.93 -13.54 -43.59
N SER A 164 15.12 -13.23 -43.06
CA SER A 164 16.28 -12.77 -43.84
C SER A 164 17.15 -13.90 -44.42
N ASN A 165 16.87 -15.17 -44.10
CA ASN A 165 17.62 -16.32 -44.59
C ASN A 165 16.71 -17.23 -45.45
N PRO A 166 16.37 -16.86 -46.69
CA PRO A 166 15.72 -17.78 -47.62
C PRO A 166 16.79 -18.72 -48.20
N THR A 167 16.71 -20.01 -47.87
CA THR A 167 17.36 -21.06 -48.66
C THR A 167 16.73 -21.16 -50.04
#